data_AF-A0A2X1PNS9-F1
#
_entry.id   AF-A0A2X1PNS9-F1
#
_cell.length_a   1.000
_cell.length_b   1.000
_cell.length_c   1.000
_cell.angle_alpha   90.00
_cell.angle_beta   90.00
_cell.angle_gamma   90.00
#
_symmetry.space_group_name_H-M   'P 1'
#
loop_
_entity.id
_entity.type
_entity.pdbx_description
1 polymer ?
#
loop_
_entity_poly.entity_id
_entity_poly.type
_entity_poly.pdbx_seq_one_letter_code
_entity_poly.pdbx_strand_id
1 'polypeptide(L)'
;MPSDLVAQFSKETGIEVIYSTFESNEEMYAKLKLTQNTGSGYDLVFPSSYYVNKMIKEKMLQPIDQSKLTNIHQIPKHLLHKEFDPENKYSLPLCLRLNRY
;
A
#
# COMPACT_ATOMS: atom_id res chain seq x y z
N MET A 1 1.12 11.05 6.26
CA MET A 1 1.91 10.37 7.30
C MET A 1 2.49 11.42 8.24
N PRO A 2 2.71 11.12 9.53
CA PRO A 2 3.48 12.00 10.41
C PRO A 2 4.89 12.22 9.85
N SER A 3 5.35 13.47 9.80
CA SER A 3 6.69 13.84 9.29
C SER A 3 7.81 13.12 10.05
N ASP A 4 7.64 12.96 11.36
CA ASP A 4 8.67 12.42 12.23
C ASP A 4 8.94 10.94 11.97
N LEU A 5 7.90 10.19 11.57
CA LEU A 5 8.01 8.78 11.22
C LEU A 5 8.83 8.60 9.93
N VAL A 6 8.61 9.46 8.95
CA VAL A 6 9.37 9.44 7.69
C VAL A 6 10.82 9.80 7.95
N ALA A 7 11.06 10.84 8.76
CA ALA A 7 12.41 11.25 9.13
C ALA A 7 13.16 10.14 9.90
N GLN A 8 12.50 9.46 10.82
CA GLN A 8 13.07 8.33 11.54
C GLN A 8 13.41 7.17 10.60
N PHE A 9 12.49 6.80 9.71
CA PHE A 9 12.73 5.75 8.72
C PHE A 9 13.93 6.08 7.83
N SER A 10 14.02 7.31 7.32
CA SER A 10 15.15 7.74 6.50
C SER A 10 16.47 7.75 7.28
N LYS A 11 16.45 8.12 8.57
CA LYS A 11 17.64 8.09 9.43
C LYS A 11 18.14 6.65 9.69
N GLU A 12 17.22 5.71 9.91
CA GLU A 12 17.57 4.32 10.23
C GLU A 12 18.01 3.51 9.00
N THR A 13 17.39 3.78 7.85
CA THR A 13 17.62 2.99 6.62
C THR A 13 18.54 3.68 5.62
N GLY A 14 18.73 4.98 5.73
CA GLY A 14 19.40 5.81 4.72
C GLY A 14 18.56 6.02 3.45
N ILE A 15 17.30 5.55 3.42
CA ILE A 15 16.43 5.67 2.25
C ILE A 15 15.72 7.03 2.28
N GLU A 16 15.90 7.82 1.22
CA GLU A 16 15.13 9.04 1.02
C GLU A 16 13.70 8.71 0.64
N VAL A 17 12.74 9.31 1.34
CA VAL A 17 11.31 9.09 1.08
C VAL A 17 10.73 10.33 0.39
N ILE A 18 10.39 10.18 -0.89
CA ILE A 18 9.64 11.19 -1.63
C ILE A 18 8.15 10.93 -1.41
N TYR A 19 7.52 11.79 -0.62
CA TYR A 19 6.11 11.64 -0.25
C TYR A 19 5.21 12.52 -1.13
N SER A 20 4.14 11.94 -1.64
CA SER A 20 3.05 12.70 -2.29
C SER A 20 1.70 12.24 -1.79
N THR A 21 0.76 13.18 -1.66
CA THR A 21 -0.62 12.91 -1.32
C THR A 21 -1.51 12.89 -2.56
N PHE A 22 -2.64 12.20 -2.43
CA PHE A 22 -3.75 12.24 -3.36
C PHE A 22 -5.00 12.69 -2.62
N GLU A 23 -5.90 13.39 -3.30
CA GLU A 23 -7.17 13.82 -2.72
C GLU A 23 -8.21 12.70 -2.77
N SER A 24 -8.09 11.77 -3.72
CA SER A 24 -9.03 10.67 -3.92
C SER A 24 -8.36 9.38 -4.42
N ASN A 25 -9.09 8.26 -4.33
CA ASN A 25 -8.60 6.98 -4.89
C ASN A 25 -8.64 7.00 -6.42
N GLU A 26 -9.62 7.71 -6.98
CA GLU A 26 -9.82 7.92 -8.40
C GLU A 26 -8.62 8.64 -9.03
N GLU A 27 -8.17 9.71 -8.39
CA GLU A 27 -6.99 10.48 -8.80
C GLU A 27 -5.72 9.61 -8.73
N MET A 28 -5.50 8.95 -7.59
CA MET A 28 -4.37 8.04 -7.41
C MET A 28 -4.33 6.97 -8.50
N TYR A 29 -5.47 6.31 -8.74
CA TYR A 29 -5.60 5.27 -9.75
C TYR A 29 -5.31 5.78 -11.16
N ALA A 30 -5.89 6.93 -11.54
CA ALA A 30 -5.68 7.51 -12.86
C ALA A 30 -4.20 7.85 -13.09
N LYS A 31 -3.55 8.46 -12.08
CA LYS A 31 -2.12 8.78 -12.16
C LYS A 31 -1.27 7.52 -12.30
N LEU A 32 -1.49 6.50 -11.47
CA LEU A 32 -0.77 5.23 -11.57
C LEU A 32 -0.95 4.56 -12.93
N LYS A 33 -2.15 4.61 -13.51
CA LYS A 33 -2.43 4.03 -14.83
C LYS A 33 -1.62 4.72 -15.93
N LEU A 34 -1.51 6.04 -15.87
CA LEU A 34 -0.73 6.83 -16.83
C LEU A 34 0.77 6.57 -16.71
N THR A 35 1.25 6.29 -15.49
CA THR A 35 2.68 6.12 -15.22
C THR A 35 3.15 4.67 -15.26
N GLN A 36 2.23 3.70 -15.33
CA GLN A 36 2.52 2.26 -15.25
C GLN A 36 3.65 1.76 -16.17
N ASN A 37 3.80 2.37 -17.36
CA ASN A 37 4.77 1.94 -18.38
C ASN A 37 5.89 2.97 -18.64
N THR A 38 5.93 4.07 -17.89
CA THR A 38 6.84 5.19 -18.18
C THR A 38 8.13 5.14 -17.36
N GLY A 39 8.25 4.21 -16.41
CA GLY A 39 9.37 4.14 -15.45
C GLY A 39 9.33 5.26 -14.40
N SER A 40 8.44 6.24 -14.55
CA SER A 40 8.02 7.14 -13.48
C SER A 40 6.90 6.46 -12.72
N GLY A 41 6.87 6.50 -11.39
CA GLY A 41 5.86 5.75 -10.64
C GLY A 41 6.01 5.87 -9.14
N TYR A 42 5.28 5.00 -8.45
CA TYR A 42 5.26 4.92 -7.00
C TYR A 42 5.66 3.52 -6.58
N ASP A 43 6.61 3.43 -5.66
CA ASP A 43 7.01 2.14 -5.08
C ASP A 43 5.98 1.63 -4.06
N LEU A 44 5.30 2.55 -3.37
CA LEU A 44 4.28 2.25 -2.36
C LEU A 44 3.08 3.18 -2.52
N VAL A 45 1.88 2.59 -2.46
CA VAL A 45 0.60 3.29 -2.55
C VAL A 45 -0.38 2.75 -1.51
N PHE A 46 -1.39 3.56 -1.18
CA PHE A 46 -2.37 3.24 -0.14
C PHE A 46 -3.80 3.24 -0.69
N PRO A 47 -4.15 2.29 -1.57
CA PRO A 47 -5.49 2.17 -2.13
C PRO A 47 -6.50 1.68 -1.10
N SER A 48 -7.76 2.03 -1.30
CA SER A 48 -8.89 1.38 -0.64
C SER A 48 -9.04 -0.09 -1.10
N SER A 49 -9.70 -0.92 -0.29
CA SER A 49 -9.96 -2.33 -0.62
C SER A 49 -10.61 -2.56 -1.99
N TYR A 50 -11.50 -1.65 -2.40
CA TYR A 50 -12.13 -1.70 -3.73
C TYR A 50 -11.11 -1.53 -4.86
N TYR A 51 -10.22 -0.54 -4.71
CA TYR A 51 -9.17 -0.29 -5.69
C TYR A 51 -8.10 -1.37 -5.71
N VAL A 52 -7.81 -2.02 -4.58
CA VAL A 52 -6.95 -3.22 -4.56
C VAL A 52 -7.49 -4.28 -5.50
N ASN A 53 -8.76 -4.67 -5.35
CA ASN A 53 -9.39 -5.69 -6.20
C ASN A 53 -9.30 -5.32 -7.70
N LYS A 54 -9.62 -4.07 -8.02
CA LYS A 54 -9.58 -3.55 -9.39
C LYS A 54 -8.15 -3.59 -9.96
N MET A 55 -7.18 -3.08 -9.21
CA MET A 55 -5.78 -3.01 -9.64
C MET A 55 -5.13 -4.39 -9.80
N ILE A 56 -5.53 -5.38 -8.99
CA ILE A 56 -5.12 -6.79 -9.18
C ILE A 56 -5.62 -7.31 -10.53
N LYS A 57 -6.91 -7.12 -10.83
CA LYS A 57 -7.51 -7.56 -12.11
C LYS A 57 -6.85 -6.91 -13.32
N GLU A 58 -6.42 -5.66 -13.17
CA GLU A 58 -5.74 -4.89 -14.21
C GLU A 58 -4.22 -5.07 -14.23
N LYS A 59 -3.68 -5.98 -13.41
CA LYS A 59 -2.23 -6.28 -13.33
C LYS A 59 -1.38 -5.05 -13.06
N MET A 60 -1.88 -4.13 -12.24
CA MET A 60 -1.19 -2.90 -11.85
C MET A 60 -0.33 -3.08 -10.60
N LEU A 61 -0.54 -4.16 -9.83
CA LEU A 61 0.17 -4.43 -8.59
C LEU A 61 1.18 -5.56 -8.77
N GLN A 62 2.37 -5.37 -8.20
CA GLN A 62 3.36 -6.42 -8.04
C GLN A 62 3.02 -7.26 -6.79
N PRO A 63 3.21 -8.59 -6.82
CA PRO A 63 3.10 -9.40 -5.61
C PRO A 63 4.15 -8.97 -4.57
N ILE A 64 3.72 -8.94 -3.31
CA ILE A 64 4.57 -8.64 -2.17
C ILE A 64 5.36 -9.90 -1.82
N ASP A 65 6.68 -9.76 -1.69
CA ASP A 65 7.54 -10.83 -1.20
C ASP A 65 7.38 -10.97 0.33
N GLN A 66 6.53 -11.92 0.74
CA GLN A 66 6.24 -12.14 2.16
C GLN A 66 7.46 -12.61 2.97
N SER A 67 8.51 -13.14 2.33
CA SER A 67 9.74 -13.56 3.03
C SER A 67 10.51 -12.37 3.62
N LYS A 68 10.33 -11.17 3.05
CA LYS A 68 10.95 -9.92 3.54
C LYS A 68 10.16 -9.26 4.66
N LEU A 69 8.96 -9.75 4.97
CA LEU A 69 8.07 -9.17 5.97
C LEU A 69 8.25 -9.84 7.33
N THR A 70 9.30 -9.47 8.05
CA THR A 70 9.60 -10.02 9.38
C THR A 70 8.51 -9.75 10.41
N ASN A 71 7.76 -8.65 10.26
CA ASN A 71 6.75 -8.19 11.22
C ASN A 71 5.30 -8.54 10.84
N ILE A 72 5.06 -9.36 9.80
CA ILE A 72 3.68 -9.69 9.36
C ILE A 72 2.86 -10.37 10.45
N HIS A 73 3.51 -11.09 11.36
CA HIS A 73 2.89 -11.77 12.49
C HIS A 73 2.20 -10.82 13.48
N GLN A 74 2.52 -9.52 13.46
CA GLN A 74 1.90 -8.51 14.30
C GLN A 74 0.51 -8.08 13.78
N ILE A 75 0.16 -8.44 12.55
CA ILE A 75 -1.13 -8.07 11.96
C ILE A 75 -2.23 -8.98 12.51
N PRO A 76 -3.33 -8.41 13.05
CA PRO A 76 -4.46 -9.21 13.50
C PRO A 76 -5.04 -10.07 12.39
N LYS A 77 -5.19 -11.38 12.63
CA LYS A 77 -5.65 -12.36 11.63
C LYS A 77 -6.97 -12.00 10.96
N HIS A 78 -7.88 -11.33 11.68
CA HIS A 78 -9.17 -10.89 11.14
C HIS A 78 -9.07 -9.78 10.08
N LEU A 79 -7.87 -9.20 9.88
CA LEU A 79 -7.61 -8.18 8.85
C LEU A 79 -6.94 -8.75 7.60
N LEU A 80 -6.46 -9.98 7.70
CA LEU A 80 -5.87 -10.74 6.61
C LEU A 80 -6.95 -11.53 5.86
N HIS A 81 -6.58 -12.11 4.72
CA HIS A 81 -7.36 -13.03 3.90
C HIS A 81 -8.74 -12.49 3.51
N LYS A 82 -8.79 -11.22 3.11
CA LYS A 82 -10.03 -10.57 2.66
C LYS A 82 -10.36 -10.98 1.23
N GLU A 83 -11.65 -10.93 0.87
CA GLU A 83 -12.14 -11.36 -0.45
C GLU A 83 -11.44 -10.66 -1.64
N PHE A 84 -10.95 -9.43 -1.43
CA PHE A 84 -10.23 -8.69 -2.46
C PHE A 84 -8.78 -9.15 -2.67
N ASP A 85 -8.17 -9.82 -1.69
CA ASP A 85 -6.82 -10.38 -1.74
C ASP A 85 -6.70 -11.54 -0.73
N PRO A 86 -7.25 -12.74 -1.06
CA PRO A 86 -7.38 -13.84 -0.10
C PRO A 86 -6.04 -14.39 0.40
N GLU A 87 -4.97 -14.23 -0.37
CA GLU A 87 -3.62 -14.69 -0.01
C GLU A 87 -2.75 -13.59 0.60
N ASN A 88 -3.27 -12.36 0.73
CA ASN A 88 -2.47 -11.16 1.04
C ASN A 88 -1.23 -11.05 0.12
N LYS A 89 -1.43 -11.41 -1.16
CA LYS A 89 -0.36 -11.47 -2.14
C LYS A 89 -0.01 -10.10 -2.67
N TYR A 90 -0.95 -9.16 -2.67
CA TYR A 90 -0.81 -7.84 -3.28
C TYR A 90 -1.02 -6.68 -2.30
N SER A 91 -1.57 -6.95 -1.11
CA SER A 91 -1.95 -5.90 -0.16
C SER A 91 -1.78 -6.30 1.30
N LEU A 92 -1.42 -5.30 2.11
CA LEU A 92 -1.34 -5.38 3.58
C LEU A 92 -2.20 -4.26 4.20
N PRO A 93 -2.83 -4.51 5.36
CA PRO A 93 -3.61 -3.49 6.06
C PRO A 93 -2.70 -2.44 6.70
N LEU A 94 -2.92 -1.15 6.38
CA LEU A 94 -2.17 -0.04 6.99
C LEU A 94 -2.95 0.64 8.12
N CYS A 95 -4.23 0.91 7.94
CA CYS A 95 -5.03 1.63 8.92
C CYS A 95 -6.49 1.24 8.78
N LEU A 96 -7.11 0.89 9.90
CA LEU A 96 -8.55 0.77 9.99
C LEU A 96 -9.02 1.80 10.98
N ARG A 97 -9.94 2.65 10.52
CA ARG A 97 -10.77 3.44 11.42
C ARG A 97 -11.59 2.45 12.24
N LEU A 98 -11.20 2.26 13.50
CA LEU A 98 -12.04 1.60 14.50
C LEU A 98 -13.21 2.55 14.80
N ASN A 99 -14.37 2.30 14.19
CA ASN A 99 -15.60 2.82 14.76
C ASN A 99 -15.85 2.06 16.05
N ARG A 100 -15.48 2.65 17.19
CA ARG A 100 -16.07 2.27 18.48
C ARG A 100 -17.44 2.95 18.55
N TYR A 101 -18.49 2.14 18.62
CA TYR A 101 -19.80 2.58 19.11
C TYR A 101 -19.70 2.90 20.61
#